data_AF-A0A978UH45-F1
#
_entry.id   AF-A0A978UH45-F1
#
_cell.length_a   1.000
_cell.length_b   1.000
_cell.length_c   1.000
_cell.angle_alpha   90.00
_cell.angle_beta   90.00
_cell.angle_gamma   90.00
#
_symmetry.space_group_name_H-M   'P 1'
#
loop_
_entity.id
_entity.type
_entity.pdbx_description
1 polymer ?
#
loop_
_entity_poly.entity_id
_entity_poly.type
_entity_poly.pdbx_seq_one_letter_code
_entity_poly.pdbx_strand_id
1 'polypeptide(L)'
;MVAPLTQLPAKNDIQWNPEANAVFNWLKQAPLHPRTRRGRRGKKPKKERREQRHIFCKKFKMLKAVGLFGRKKTTRPFKDYYTDWFNTLNNSLLPLLRSSMDDAFLPQLSIHVEMIHSHFQSYYEALDLAASDDVTQLLYPDWRNSLEKPFLWLGDFHPYLFTNLLRSFLDDGDENEDDDDGFGDLGNGECSESYELFDRPWHLVMAWKNPSKILMNRVEQIECGLRLMVPALVARARDAQMVFIESLAKNWVECDGGNKEAAKAVVAEPMEAQMDEVVSVFLDANRLRRSVISEIIGAANVYQAALFLEGLSQFLVGFKDSELLGEFQRCKTPLSRQTRLAI
;
A
#
# COMPACT_ATOMS: atom_id res chain seq x y z
N MET A 1 13.07 -48.82 -4.54
CA MET A 1 11.61 -48.69 -4.51
C MET A 1 11.30 -47.22 -4.76
N VAL A 2 10.72 -46.92 -5.92
CA VAL A 2 10.40 -45.58 -6.41
C VAL A 2 8.87 -45.46 -6.48
N ALA A 3 8.30 -44.43 -5.85
CA ALA A 3 6.99 -43.79 -6.12
C ALA A 3 6.89 -42.47 -5.27
N PRO A 4 5.98 -41.51 -5.57
CA PRO A 4 6.36 -40.23 -6.20
C PRO A 4 5.84 -38.94 -5.50
N LEU A 5 6.18 -37.78 -6.08
CA LEU A 5 5.76 -36.39 -5.81
C LEU A 5 4.32 -36.18 -5.30
N THR A 6 4.16 -35.26 -4.34
CA THR A 6 2.98 -34.38 -4.22
C THR A 6 3.35 -32.97 -3.72
N GLN A 7 3.30 -32.03 -4.65
CA GLN A 7 2.62 -30.72 -4.63
C GLN A 7 2.82 -29.74 -3.45
N LEU A 8 3.47 -28.62 -3.79
CA LEU A 8 3.46 -27.31 -3.11
C LEU A 8 2.02 -26.80 -2.88
N PRO A 9 1.71 -26.12 -1.75
CA PRO A 9 0.43 -25.45 -1.60
C PRO A 9 0.39 -24.16 -2.43
N ALA A 10 -0.69 -24.04 -3.20
CA ALA A 10 -0.99 -22.94 -4.10
C ALA A 10 -1.26 -21.61 -3.38
N LYS A 11 -1.09 -20.53 -4.17
CA LYS A 11 -1.47 -19.13 -3.96
C LYS A 11 -2.70 -18.96 -3.05
N ASN A 12 -2.53 -18.19 -1.97
CA ASN A 12 -3.64 -17.65 -1.19
C ASN A 12 -4.28 -16.49 -1.95
N ASP A 13 -5.32 -16.78 -2.71
CA ASP A 13 -6.24 -15.78 -3.26
C ASP A 13 -6.99 -15.10 -2.11
N ILE A 14 -6.70 -13.81 -1.90
CA ILE A 14 -7.51 -12.93 -1.05
C ILE A 14 -8.77 -12.58 -1.86
N GLN A 15 -9.75 -13.48 -1.80
CA GLN A 15 -11.06 -13.26 -2.40
C GLN A 15 -11.84 -12.24 -1.54
N TRP A 16 -11.92 -11.00 -2.00
CA TRP A 16 -12.82 -10.00 -1.43
C TRP A 16 -14.27 -10.50 -1.51
N ASN A 17 -15.01 -10.44 -0.40
CA ASN A 17 -16.40 -10.88 -0.34
C ASN A 17 -17.23 -10.22 -1.47
N PRO A 18 -17.74 -11.00 -2.45
CA PRO A 18 -18.55 -10.50 -3.55
C PRO A 18 -19.81 -9.76 -3.08
N GLU A 19 -20.35 -10.12 -1.92
CA GLU A 19 -21.54 -9.51 -1.33
C GLU A 19 -21.27 -8.10 -0.82
N ALA A 20 -20.10 -7.85 -0.23
CA ALA A 20 -19.69 -6.50 0.18
C ALA A 20 -19.54 -5.57 -1.04
N ASN A 21 -19.01 -6.09 -2.15
CA ASN A 21 -18.93 -5.38 -3.42
C ASN A 21 -20.31 -5.20 -4.10
N ALA A 22 -21.23 -6.16 -3.92
CA ALA A 22 -22.60 -6.05 -4.42
C ALA A 22 -23.39 -4.96 -3.66
N VAL A 23 -23.25 -4.87 -2.34
CA VAL A 23 -23.86 -3.82 -1.51
C VAL A 23 -23.28 -2.44 -1.85
N PHE A 24 -21.95 -2.33 -2.03
CA PHE A 24 -21.30 -1.08 -2.46
C PHE A 24 -21.69 -0.64 -3.87
N ASN A 25 -21.84 -1.59 -4.81
CA ASN A 25 -22.29 -1.31 -6.17
C ASN A 25 -23.80 -1.03 -6.26
N TRP A 26 -24.60 -1.57 -5.33
CA TRP A 26 -26.02 -1.27 -5.19
C TRP A 26 -26.25 0.13 -4.59
N LEU A 27 -25.47 0.52 -3.57
CA LEU A 27 -25.45 1.88 -3.02
C LEU A 27 -25.05 2.93 -4.08
N LYS A 28 -24.19 2.56 -5.04
CA LYS A 28 -23.86 3.39 -6.22
C LYS A 28 -25.00 3.50 -7.25
N GLN A 29 -25.98 2.60 -7.25
CA GLN A 29 -27.01 2.48 -8.29
C GLN A 29 -28.44 2.78 -7.80
N ALA A 30 -28.68 2.88 -6.48
CA ALA A 30 -29.99 3.16 -5.92
C ALA A 30 -30.51 4.57 -6.34
N PRO A 31 -31.65 4.67 -7.06
CA PRO A 31 -32.22 5.96 -7.44
C PRO A 31 -32.98 6.59 -6.26
N LEU A 32 -32.58 7.78 -5.85
CA LEU A 32 -33.31 8.63 -4.90
C LEU A 32 -34.39 9.42 -5.64
N HIS A 33 -35.61 8.91 -5.73
CA HIS A 33 -36.88 9.64 -5.57
C HIS A 33 -38.09 8.71 -5.76
N PRO A 34 -39.18 8.89 -4.99
CA PRO A 34 -40.39 8.09 -5.16
C PRO A 34 -41.19 8.67 -6.32
N ARG A 35 -41.65 7.85 -7.27
CA ARG A 35 -43.00 8.01 -7.87
C ARG A 35 -43.35 6.95 -8.92
N THR A 36 -44.49 6.31 -8.63
CA THR A 36 -45.63 6.06 -9.53
C THR A 36 -45.35 5.62 -10.97
N ARG A 37 -45.87 4.43 -11.29
CA ARG A 37 -46.23 3.95 -12.63
C ARG A 37 -46.59 5.09 -13.60
N ARG A 38 -45.79 5.29 -14.65
CA ARG A 38 -46.19 5.35 -16.08
C ARG A 38 -45.01 5.77 -16.97
N GLY A 39 -44.66 4.90 -17.91
CA GLY A 39 -44.39 5.22 -19.32
C GLY A 39 -43.20 6.09 -19.76
N ARG A 40 -42.43 5.51 -20.70
CA ARG A 40 -41.57 6.09 -21.76
C ARG A 40 -40.07 6.35 -21.48
N ARG A 41 -39.28 5.70 -22.34
CA ARG A 41 -37.82 5.79 -22.54
C ARG A 41 -37.40 7.17 -23.04
N GLY A 42 -36.34 7.73 -22.45
CA GLY A 42 -35.58 8.87 -22.98
C GLY A 42 -34.20 8.94 -22.31
N LYS A 43 -33.13 9.03 -23.11
CA LYS A 43 -31.72 9.07 -22.67
C LYS A 43 -31.44 10.36 -21.85
N LYS A 44 -30.85 10.24 -20.65
CA LYS A 44 -30.41 11.39 -19.82
C LYS A 44 -28.95 11.80 -20.09
N PRO A 45 -28.58 13.09 -20.06
CA PRO A 45 -27.31 13.60 -20.59
C PRO A 45 -26.18 13.74 -19.53
N LYS A 46 -24.93 13.75 -20.01
CA LYS A 46 -23.64 13.81 -19.27
C LYS A 46 -23.51 14.89 -18.16
N LYS A 47 -24.39 15.88 -18.11
CA LYS A 47 -24.34 17.00 -17.14
C LYS A 47 -24.73 16.55 -15.72
N GLU A 48 -25.68 15.62 -15.60
CA GLU A 48 -26.22 15.11 -14.32
C GLU A 48 -25.16 14.29 -13.52
N ARG A 49 -24.20 13.64 -14.20
CA ARG A 49 -23.12 12.88 -13.56
C ARG A 49 -22.06 13.74 -12.88
N ARG A 50 -21.76 14.93 -13.44
CA ARG A 50 -20.83 15.89 -12.78
C ARG A 50 -21.48 16.52 -11.55
N GLU A 51 -22.79 16.79 -11.64
CA GLU A 51 -23.57 17.35 -10.55
C GLU A 51 -23.77 16.33 -9.41
N GLN A 52 -24.00 15.04 -9.74
CA GLN A 52 -24.06 13.95 -8.76
C GLN A 52 -22.72 13.73 -8.02
N ARG A 53 -21.57 13.83 -8.71
CA ARG A 53 -20.25 13.79 -8.06
C ARG A 53 -20.02 15.00 -7.14
N HIS A 54 -20.48 16.18 -7.55
CA HIS A 54 -20.33 17.40 -6.75
C HIS A 54 -21.25 17.40 -5.52
N ILE A 55 -22.46 16.83 -5.65
CA ILE A 55 -23.41 16.62 -4.55
C ILE A 55 -22.89 15.55 -3.59
N PHE A 56 -22.27 14.47 -4.08
CA PHE A 56 -21.65 13.44 -3.25
C PHE A 56 -20.47 13.99 -2.43
N CYS A 57 -19.56 14.76 -3.05
CA CYS A 57 -18.47 15.45 -2.33
C CYS A 57 -18.99 16.49 -1.33
N LYS A 58 -20.06 17.24 -1.66
CA LYS A 58 -20.69 18.18 -0.71
C LYS A 58 -21.39 17.45 0.45
N LYS A 59 -22.06 16.32 0.20
CA LYS A 59 -22.72 15.53 1.25
C LYS A 59 -21.72 14.89 2.21
N PHE A 60 -20.61 14.35 1.69
CA PHE A 60 -19.53 13.81 2.51
C PHE A 60 -18.87 14.91 3.35
N LYS A 61 -18.68 16.12 2.79
CA LYS A 61 -18.21 17.30 3.53
C LYS A 61 -19.22 17.84 4.56
N MET A 62 -20.53 17.65 4.38
CA MET A 62 -21.55 18.13 5.33
C MET A 62 -21.77 17.18 6.52
N LEU A 63 -21.45 15.90 6.38
CA LEU A 63 -21.45 14.95 7.51
C LEU A 63 -20.22 15.09 8.42
N LYS A 64 -19.19 15.84 8.00
CA LYS A 64 -18.01 16.19 8.84
C LYS A 64 -18.30 17.15 10.01
N ALA A 65 -19.53 17.67 10.13
CA ALA A 65 -19.83 18.75 11.07
C ALA A 65 -20.35 18.30 12.45
N VAL A 66 -20.49 16.99 12.70
CA VAL A 66 -20.97 16.49 13.99
C VAL A 66 -19.86 15.72 14.68
N GLY A 67 -19.21 16.36 15.65
CA GLY A 67 -18.49 15.68 16.73
C GLY A 67 -16.98 15.44 16.55
N LEU A 68 -16.15 16.49 16.51
CA LEU A 68 -14.73 16.37 16.89
C LEU A 68 -14.34 17.59 17.74
N PHE A 69 -14.76 17.59 19.01
CA PHE A 69 -14.24 18.49 20.02
C PHE A 69 -13.03 17.83 20.71
N GLY A 70 -11.84 18.44 20.55
CA GLY A 70 -10.76 18.29 21.52
C GLY A 70 -9.42 17.72 21.06
N ARG A 71 -9.21 17.39 19.77
CA ARG A 71 -7.87 17.00 19.28
C ARG A 71 -7.22 18.18 18.56
N LYS A 72 -5.97 18.51 18.94
CA LYS A 72 -5.19 19.59 18.32
C LYS A 72 -5.11 19.33 16.82
N LYS A 73 -5.89 20.07 16.03
CA LYS A 73 -5.90 19.96 14.58
C LYS A 73 -4.49 20.24 14.09
N THR A 74 -3.93 19.31 13.32
CA THR A 74 -2.73 19.61 12.55
C THR A 74 -3.10 20.73 11.58
N THR A 75 -2.40 21.87 11.66
CA THR A 75 -2.75 23.05 10.84
C THR A 75 -2.54 22.80 9.35
N ARG A 76 -1.82 21.73 9.00
CA ARG A 76 -1.40 21.37 7.65
C ARG A 76 -2.12 20.09 7.17
N PRO A 77 -2.81 20.11 6.02
CA PRO A 77 -3.36 18.90 5.40
C PRO A 77 -2.29 17.83 5.16
N PHE A 78 -2.63 16.55 5.39
CA PHE A 78 -1.68 15.45 5.21
C PHE A 78 -1.13 15.37 3.78
N LYS A 79 -1.95 15.70 2.77
CA LYS A 79 -1.53 15.80 1.36
C LYS A 79 -0.29 16.68 1.17
N ASP A 80 -0.28 17.83 1.84
CA ASP A 80 0.81 18.78 1.69
C ASP A 80 2.07 18.23 2.37
N TYR A 81 1.91 17.61 3.55
CA TYR A 81 3.01 16.91 4.22
C TYR A 81 3.58 15.80 3.35
N TYR A 82 2.74 14.93 2.78
CA TYR A 82 3.18 13.84 1.90
C TYR A 82 3.95 14.36 0.69
N THR A 83 3.50 15.48 0.11
CA THR A 83 4.18 16.10 -1.04
C THR A 83 5.60 16.54 -0.67
N ASP A 84 5.77 17.24 0.46
CA ASP A 84 7.09 17.65 0.95
C ASP A 84 7.96 16.45 1.34
N TRP A 85 7.38 15.47 2.03
CA TRP A 85 8.07 14.25 2.42
C TRP A 85 8.60 13.51 1.19
N PHE A 86 7.76 13.35 0.17
CA PHE A 86 8.14 12.70 -1.08
C PHE A 86 9.21 13.48 -1.83
N ASN A 87 9.06 14.81 -1.94
CA ASN A 87 10.05 15.66 -2.59
C ASN A 87 11.41 15.62 -1.85
N THR A 88 11.39 15.55 -0.52
CA THR A 88 12.60 15.41 0.30
C THR A 88 13.28 14.06 0.05
N LEU A 89 12.50 12.98 -0.04
CA LEU A 89 13.02 11.65 -0.37
C LEU A 89 13.68 11.65 -1.75
N ASN A 90 12.95 12.10 -2.77
CA ASN A 90 13.37 12.01 -4.17
C ASN A 90 14.52 12.96 -4.53
N ASN A 91 14.44 14.22 -4.08
CA ASN A 91 15.34 15.27 -4.57
C ASN A 91 16.56 15.49 -3.66
N SER A 92 16.53 14.98 -2.42
CA SER A 92 17.59 15.23 -1.45
C SER A 92 18.17 13.93 -0.89
N LEU A 93 17.36 13.13 -0.20
CA LEU A 93 17.88 11.98 0.56
C LEU A 93 18.38 10.84 -0.33
N LEU A 94 17.62 10.48 -1.37
CA LEU A 94 18.01 9.42 -2.30
C LEU A 94 19.30 9.77 -3.08
N PRO A 95 19.47 10.98 -3.65
CA PRO A 95 20.74 11.39 -4.24
C PRO A 95 21.92 11.38 -3.26
N LEU A 96 21.71 11.84 -2.03
CA LEU A 96 22.75 11.84 -0.99
C LEU A 96 23.20 10.42 -0.62
N LEU A 97 22.25 9.49 -0.48
CA LEU A 97 22.56 8.08 -0.23
C LEU A 97 23.40 7.49 -1.37
N ARG A 98 23.02 7.73 -2.63
CA ARG A 98 23.76 7.26 -3.81
C ARG A 98 25.18 7.79 -3.83
N SER A 99 25.37 9.10 -3.66
CA SER A 99 26.70 9.71 -3.58
C SER A 99 27.57 9.05 -2.49
N SER A 100 26.99 8.76 -1.32
CA SER A 100 27.75 8.11 -0.24
C SER A 100 28.02 6.64 -0.44
N MET A 101 27.20 5.95 -1.23
CA MET A 101 27.47 4.59 -1.66
C MET A 101 28.66 4.57 -2.62
N ASP A 102 28.79 5.58 -3.49
CA ASP A 102 29.90 5.72 -4.44
C ASP A 102 31.22 6.13 -3.76
N ASP A 103 31.17 7.03 -2.77
CA ASP A 103 32.35 7.57 -2.08
C ASP A 103 33.05 6.57 -1.14
N ALA A 104 32.47 5.38 -0.91
CA ALA A 104 32.97 4.29 -0.05
C ALA A 104 33.34 4.70 1.40
N PHE A 105 32.93 5.89 1.88
CA PHE A 105 33.21 6.36 3.22
C PHE A 105 32.10 5.94 4.21
N LEU A 106 32.36 4.82 4.90
CA LEU A 106 31.40 4.14 5.79
C LEU A 106 30.68 5.03 6.82
N PRO A 107 31.34 5.95 7.55
CA PRO A 107 30.65 6.79 8.52
C PRO A 107 29.58 7.68 7.88
N GLN A 108 29.88 8.24 6.71
CA GLN A 108 28.92 9.08 5.98
C GLN A 108 27.78 8.24 5.42
N LEU A 109 28.06 7.04 4.91
CA LEU A 109 27.02 6.12 4.45
C LEU A 109 26.07 5.74 5.60
N SER A 110 26.61 5.44 6.79
CA SER A 110 25.81 5.14 7.99
C SER A 110 24.87 6.30 8.34
N ILE A 111 25.37 7.54 8.32
CA ILE A 111 24.56 8.74 8.57
C ILE A 111 23.43 8.84 7.53
N HIS A 112 23.70 8.63 6.25
CA HIS A 112 22.67 8.68 5.20
C HIS A 112 21.64 7.56 5.29
N VAL A 113 22.06 6.35 5.67
CA VAL A 113 21.16 5.23 5.98
C VAL A 113 20.21 5.61 7.12
N GLU A 114 20.74 6.14 8.22
CA GLU A 114 19.94 6.57 9.37
C GLU A 114 18.97 7.71 9.00
N MET A 115 19.39 8.66 8.18
CA MET A 115 18.53 9.75 7.72
C MET A 115 17.35 9.24 6.89
N ILE A 116 17.56 8.32 5.95
CA ILE A 116 16.46 7.73 5.17
C ILE A 116 15.57 6.88 6.07
N HIS A 117 16.14 6.07 6.96
CA HIS A 117 15.37 5.28 7.90
C HIS A 117 14.46 6.16 8.76
N SER A 118 15.01 7.22 9.36
CA SER A 118 14.26 8.21 10.14
C SER A 118 13.18 8.89 9.30
N HIS A 119 13.48 9.22 8.04
CA HIS A 119 12.50 9.79 7.11
C HIS A 119 11.29 8.87 6.90
N PHE A 120 11.52 7.56 6.72
CA PHE A 120 10.43 6.56 6.66
C PHE A 120 9.66 6.43 7.98
N GLN A 121 10.34 6.46 9.13
CA GLN A 121 9.66 6.41 10.44
C GLN A 121 8.75 7.61 10.63
N SER A 122 9.24 8.82 10.34
CA SER A 122 8.49 10.08 10.47
C SER A 122 7.22 10.10 9.60
N TYR A 123 7.26 9.45 8.44
CA TYR A 123 6.11 9.34 7.56
C TYR A 123 4.99 8.48 8.14
N TYR A 124 5.33 7.33 8.73
CA TYR A 124 4.33 6.49 9.39
C TYR A 124 3.80 7.13 10.67
N GLU A 125 4.61 7.92 11.39
CA GLU A 125 4.13 8.73 12.52
C GLU A 125 3.17 9.83 12.05
N ALA A 126 3.47 10.51 10.95
CA ALA A 126 2.56 11.49 10.37
C ALA A 126 1.26 10.85 9.85
N LEU A 127 1.33 9.64 9.30
CA LEU A 127 0.15 8.84 8.95
C LEU A 127 -0.71 8.52 10.19
N ASP A 128 -0.09 8.14 11.31
CA ASP A 128 -0.78 7.87 12.57
C ASP A 128 -1.53 9.11 13.09
N LEU A 129 -0.87 10.27 13.02
CA LEU A 129 -1.48 11.55 13.38
C LEU A 129 -2.65 11.92 12.45
N ALA A 130 -2.49 11.71 11.15
CA ALA A 130 -3.54 11.97 10.17
C ALA A 130 -4.73 11.02 10.30
N ALA A 131 -4.48 9.73 10.60
CA ALA A 131 -5.52 8.74 10.86
C ALA A 131 -6.32 9.11 12.10
N SER A 132 -5.64 9.53 13.17
CA SER A 132 -6.25 9.94 14.44
C SER A 132 -7.11 11.20 14.35
N ASP A 133 -6.89 12.05 13.35
CA ASP A 133 -7.70 13.22 13.04
C ASP A 133 -8.86 12.89 12.09
N ASP A 134 -8.57 12.27 10.94
CA ASP A 134 -9.56 11.85 9.96
C ASP A 134 -9.00 10.73 9.06
N VAL A 135 -9.21 9.47 9.43
CA VAL A 135 -8.75 8.31 8.65
C VAL A 135 -9.38 8.23 7.25
N THR A 136 -10.51 8.89 7.00
CA THR A 136 -11.16 8.85 5.67
C THR A 136 -10.29 9.48 4.58
N GLN A 137 -9.44 10.44 4.95
CA GLN A 137 -8.48 11.07 4.03
C GLN A 137 -7.38 10.09 3.57
N LEU A 138 -7.13 9.03 4.34
CA LEU A 138 -6.13 8.00 4.07
C LEU A 138 -6.72 6.77 3.39
N LEU A 139 -7.98 6.43 3.69
CA LEU A 139 -8.72 5.36 2.99
C LEU A 139 -9.12 5.77 1.58
N TYR A 140 -9.38 7.06 1.35
CA TYR A 140 -9.79 7.60 0.07
C TYR A 140 -8.91 8.78 -0.36
N PRO A 141 -7.59 8.57 -0.53
CA PRO A 141 -6.66 9.66 -0.77
C PRO A 141 -6.89 10.26 -2.16
N ASP A 142 -7.08 11.57 -2.22
CA ASP A 142 -7.18 12.35 -3.46
C ASP A 142 -5.80 12.76 -4.01
N TRP A 143 -4.75 12.55 -3.22
CA TRP A 143 -3.35 12.91 -3.49
C TRP A 143 -2.49 11.74 -3.97
N ARG A 144 -2.98 10.50 -3.83
CA ARG A 144 -2.37 9.32 -4.46
C ARG A 144 -2.81 9.19 -5.91
N ASN A 145 -1.89 8.82 -6.79
CA ASN A 145 -2.22 8.64 -8.21
C ASN A 145 -2.92 7.28 -8.47
N SER A 146 -3.34 7.05 -9.71
CA SER A 146 -4.08 5.83 -10.09
C SER A 146 -3.26 4.55 -10.04
N LEU A 147 -1.95 4.64 -10.21
CA LEU A 147 -1.01 3.52 -10.15
C LEU A 147 -0.68 3.14 -8.69
N GLU A 148 -0.64 4.11 -7.78
CA GLU A 148 -0.39 3.87 -6.36
C GLU A 148 -1.58 3.23 -5.64
N LYS A 149 -2.80 3.68 -5.95
CA LYS A 149 -4.02 3.30 -5.22
C LYS A 149 -4.25 1.78 -5.09
N PRO A 150 -4.02 0.96 -6.13
CA PRO A 150 -4.14 -0.50 -6.02
C PRO A 150 -3.20 -1.15 -4.99
N PHE A 151 -2.08 -0.51 -4.65
CA PHE A 151 -1.10 -1.04 -3.70
C PHE A 151 -1.37 -0.61 -2.24
N LEU A 152 -2.39 0.22 -2.00
CA LEU A 152 -2.73 0.69 -0.66
C LEU A 152 -3.53 -0.39 0.09
N TRP A 153 -2.88 -1.07 1.01
CA TRP A 153 -3.47 -1.96 2.00
C TRP A 153 -3.58 -1.22 3.32
N LEU A 154 -4.79 -0.99 3.87
CA LEU A 154 -4.96 -0.19 5.10
C LEU A 154 -4.20 1.15 5.02
N GLY A 155 -4.41 1.86 3.90
CA GLY A 155 -3.89 3.20 3.60
C GLY A 155 -2.44 3.31 3.16
N ASP A 156 -1.67 2.21 3.15
CA ASP A 156 -0.31 2.23 2.57
C ASP A 156 0.19 0.84 2.17
N PHE A 157 1.47 0.68 1.84
CA PHE A 157 2.02 -0.60 1.40
C PHE A 157 1.75 -1.77 2.34
N HIS A 158 1.57 -2.93 1.73
CA HIS A 158 1.49 -4.19 2.45
C HIS A 158 2.87 -4.52 3.08
N PRO A 159 2.96 -4.95 4.35
CA PRO A 159 4.24 -5.20 5.01
C PRO A 159 5.14 -6.23 4.33
N TYR A 160 4.56 -7.22 3.63
CA TYR A 160 5.34 -8.18 2.84
C TYR A 160 6.08 -7.55 1.66
N LEU A 161 5.72 -6.33 1.23
CA LEU A 161 6.48 -5.62 0.22
C LEU A 161 7.94 -5.44 0.65
N PHE A 162 8.17 -5.16 1.93
CA PHE A 162 9.53 -4.99 2.46
C PHE A 162 10.32 -6.29 2.45
N THR A 163 9.71 -7.41 2.85
CA THR A 163 10.39 -8.71 2.82
C THR A 163 10.57 -9.21 1.40
N ASN A 164 9.61 -9.02 0.51
CA ASN A 164 9.72 -9.40 -0.89
C ASN A 164 10.80 -8.60 -1.61
N LEU A 165 10.87 -7.29 -1.36
CA LEU A 165 11.97 -6.46 -1.85
C LEU A 165 13.32 -6.91 -1.30
N LEU A 166 13.38 -7.31 -0.03
CA LEU A 166 14.62 -7.88 0.51
C LEU A 166 15.00 -9.18 -0.20
N ARG A 167 14.03 -10.09 -0.42
CA ARG A 167 14.25 -11.37 -1.10
C ARG A 167 14.73 -11.19 -2.54
N SER A 168 14.27 -10.16 -3.25
CA SER A 168 14.77 -9.91 -4.61
C SER A 168 16.27 -9.65 -4.66
N PHE A 169 16.89 -9.09 -3.61
CA PHE A 169 18.35 -8.94 -3.55
C PHE A 169 19.10 -10.26 -3.30
N LEU A 170 18.41 -11.29 -2.80
CA LEU A 170 18.99 -12.60 -2.50
C LEU A 170 18.91 -13.54 -3.72
N ASP A 171 17.81 -13.47 -4.47
CA ASP A 171 17.53 -14.36 -5.61
C ASP A 171 18.45 -14.08 -6.81
N ASP A 172 19.03 -12.87 -6.92
CA ASP A 172 20.04 -12.50 -7.94
C ASP A 172 21.41 -13.19 -7.72
N GLY A 173 21.55 -13.97 -6.65
CA GLY A 173 22.78 -14.63 -6.22
C GLY A 173 23.13 -15.93 -6.94
N ASP A 174 22.12 -16.70 -7.32
CA ASP A 174 22.23 -18.16 -7.57
C ASP A 174 22.41 -18.57 -9.04
N GLU A 175 22.34 -17.65 -10.00
CA GLU A 175 22.32 -18.02 -11.44
C GLU A 175 23.70 -18.19 -12.11
N ASN A 176 24.84 -18.04 -11.42
CA ASN A 176 26.16 -18.10 -12.08
C ASN A 176 27.30 -18.71 -11.22
N GLU A 177 27.04 -19.81 -10.51
CA GLU A 177 28.12 -20.62 -9.93
C GLU A 177 27.91 -22.10 -10.32
N ASP A 178 27.84 -22.36 -11.63
CA ASP A 178 28.22 -23.68 -12.15
C ASP A 178 29.73 -23.63 -12.47
N ASP A 179 30.47 -24.47 -11.77
CA ASP A 179 31.89 -24.74 -11.94
C ASP A 179 32.23 -25.03 -13.43
N ASP A 180 33.07 -24.21 -14.06
CA ASP A 180 33.88 -24.66 -15.19
C ASP A 180 35.27 -23.98 -15.16
N ASP A 181 36.20 -24.68 -14.55
CA ASP A 181 37.64 -24.60 -14.80
C ASP A 181 37.94 -25.03 -16.26
N GLY A 182 37.55 -24.17 -17.21
CA GLY A 182 37.70 -24.37 -18.65
C GLY A 182 38.25 -23.13 -19.35
N PHE A 183 39.57 -23.05 -19.50
CA PHE A 183 40.22 -22.17 -20.47
C PHE A 183 39.73 -22.56 -21.89
N GLY A 184 38.80 -21.80 -22.47
CA GLY A 184 38.20 -22.17 -23.75
C GLY A 184 37.35 -21.10 -24.44
N ASP A 185 38.04 -20.35 -25.31
CA ASP A 185 37.57 -19.89 -26.62
C ASP A 185 36.60 -18.68 -26.74
N LEU A 186 37.03 -17.75 -27.59
CA LEU A 186 36.38 -16.49 -27.93
C LEU A 186 35.24 -16.74 -28.93
N GLY A 187 34.01 -16.83 -28.43
CA GLY A 187 32.80 -17.00 -29.24
C GLY A 187 31.84 -15.82 -29.11
N ASN A 188 31.89 -14.93 -30.10
CA ASN A 188 31.07 -13.73 -30.28
C ASN A 188 29.55 -14.03 -30.17
N GLY A 189 28.91 -13.62 -29.07
CA GLY A 189 27.45 -13.65 -28.88
C GLY A 189 27.03 -12.49 -28.00
N GLU A 190 26.16 -11.61 -28.51
CA GLU A 190 25.70 -10.38 -27.85
C GLU A 190 25.03 -10.68 -26.50
N CYS A 191 25.78 -10.50 -25.41
CA CYS A 191 25.24 -10.52 -24.04
C CYS A 191 25.07 -9.07 -23.57
N SER A 192 23.90 -8.53 -23.85
CA SER A 192 23.48 -7.16 -23.55
C SER A 192 22.95 -7.05 -22.11
N GLU A 193 23.80 -7.27 -21.10
CA GLU A 193 23.43 -6.99 -19.69
C GLU A 193 24.60 -6.84 -18.69
N SER A 194 25.86 -6.70 -19.14
CA SER A 194 27.02 -6.69 -18.21
C SER A 194 27.62 -5.31 -17.91
N TYR A 195 27.08 -4.21 -18.43
CA TYR A 195 27.73 -2.89 -18.34
C TYR A 195 27.31 -2.04 -17.14
N GLU A 196 26.25 -2.38 -16.40
CA GLU A 196 25.88 -1.64 -15.17
C GLU A 196 26.60 -2.17 -13.91
N LEU A 197 27.11 -3.40 -13.94
CA LEU A 197 27.75 -4.05 -12.77
C LEU A 197 29.15 -3.48 -12.47
N PHE A 198 29.85 -2.94 -13.46
CA PHE A 198 31.22 -2.46 -13.32
C PHE A 198 31.34 -1.01 -12.80
N ASP A 199 30.24 -0.26 -12.71
CA ASP A 199 30.26 1.12 -12.21
C ASP A 199 30.02 1.22 -10.69
N ARG A 200 29.47 0.18 -10.04
CA ARG A 200 29.22 0.20 -8.59
C ARG A 200 30.43 -0.30 -7.78
N PRO A 201 30.75 0.33 -6.63
CA PRO A 201 31.78 -0.17 -5.72
C PRO A 201 31.58 -1.63 -5.32
N TRP A 202 32.68 -2.41 -5.31
CA TRP A 202 32.68 -3.85 -5.03
C TRP A 202 31.94 -4.24 -3.74
N HIS A 203 32.04 -3.44 -2.69
CA HIS A 203 31.34 -3.67 -1.42
C HIS A 203 29.82 -3.69 -1.55
N LEU A 204 29.24 -2.94 -2.51
CA LEU A 204 27.81 -2.94 -2.80
C LEU A 204 27.42 -4.18 -3.61
N VAL A 205 28.19 -4.51 -4.65
CA VAL A 205 27.94 -5.67 -5.51
C VAL A 205 27.95 -6.96 -4.69
N MET A 206 28.87 -7.06 -3.73
CA MET A 206 28.99 -8.24 -2.86
C MET A 206 28.10 -8.20 -1.62
N ALA A 207 27.37 -7.11 -1.36
CA ALA A 207 26.65 -6.92 -0.09
C ALA A 207 25.61 -8.03 0.18
N TRP A 208 25.00 -8.56 -0.88
CA TRP A 208 23.94 -9.56 -0.80
C TRP A 208 24.35 -10.97 -1.23
N LYS A 209 25.57 -11.16 -1.77
CA LYS A 209 26.07 -12.49 -2.18
C LYS A 209 26.24 -13.46 -1.02
N ASN A 210 26.57 -12.97 0.17
CA ASN A 210 26.77 -13.79 1.37
C ASN A 210 26.05 -13.17 2.58
N PRO A 211 24.71 -13.23 2.63
CA PRO A 211 23.95 -12.65 3.74
C PRO A 211 24.27 -13.39 5.05
N SER A 212 24.31 -12.64 6.16
CA SER A 212 24.62 -13.25 7.46
C SER A 212 23.48 -14.19 7.90
N LYS A 213 23.82 -15.26 8.63
CA LYS A 213 22.79 -16.13 9.26
C LYS A 213 21.85 -15.34 10.18
N ILE A 214 22.35 -14.27 10.81
CA ILE A 214 21.55 -13.39 11.66
C ILE A 214 20.47 -12.69 10.85
N LEU A 215 20.83 -12.13 9.69
CA LEU A 215 19.89 -11.49 8.77
C LEU A 215 18.85 -12.48 8.27
N MET A 216 19.27 -13.65 7.79
CA MET A 216 18.36 -14.68 7.29
C MET A 216 17.36 -15.14 8.35
N ASN A 217 17.85 -15.47 9.55
CA ASN A 217 16.98 -15.86 10.66
C ASN A 217 16.01 -14.73 11.06
N ARG A 218 16.46 -13.47 11.01
CA ARG A 218 15.59 -12.32 11.30
C ARG A 218 14.50 -12.16 10.24
N VAL A 219 14.83 -12.28 8.96
CA VAL A 219 13.86 -12.20 7.87
C VAL A 219 12.80 -13.30 7.99
N GLU A 220 13.21 -14.54 8.29
CA GLU A 220 12.28 -15.63 8.54
C GLU A 220 11.35 -15.36 9.73
N GLN A 221 11.89 -14.82 10.83
CA GLN A 221 11.09 -14.41 12.00
C GLN A 221 10.09 -13.32 11.67
N ILE A 222 10.50 -12.30 10.91
CA ILE A 222 9.61 -11.24 10.42
C ILE A 222 8.48 -11.86 9.60
N GLU A 223 8.80 -12.71 8.61
CA GLU A 223 7.80 -13.37 7.75
C GLU A 223 6.84 -14.27 8.55
N CYS A 224 7.34 -14.98 9.57
CA CYS A 224 6.50 -15.74 10.51
C CYS A 224 5.53 -14.81 11.26
N GLY A 225 6.02 -13.69 11.78
CA GLY A 225 5.19 -12.69 12.45
C GLY A 225 4.13 -12.09 11.51
N LEU A 226 4.53 -11.76 10.28
CA LEU A 226 3.62 -11.22 9.27
C LEU A 226 2.51 -12.20 8.89
N ARG A 227 2.78 -13.51 8.86
CA ARG A 227 1.75 -14.56 8.62
C ARG A 227 0.65 -14.57 9.67
N LEU A 228 0.94 -14.11 10.88
CA LEU A 228 -0.05 -14.01 11.96
C LEU A 228 -0.71 -12.63 11.99
N MET A 229 0.09 -11.57 11.89
CA MET A 229 -0.38 -10.21 12.12
C MET A 229 -1.20 -9.64 10.97
N VAL A 230 -0.78 -9.88 9.71
CA VAL A 230 -1.49 -9.32 8.55
C VAL A 230 -2.93 -9.87 8.46
N PRO A 231 -3.18 -11.20 8.53
CA PRO A 231 -4.55 -11.70 8.51
C PRO A 231 -5.38 -11.22 9.70
N ALA A 232 -4.78 -11.10 10.89
CA ALA A 232 -5.48 -10.59 12.08
C ALA A 232 -5.95 -9.14 11.90
N LEU A 233 -5.13 -8.27 11.33
CA LEU A 233 -5.51 -6.88 11.03
C LEU A 233 -6.62 -6.82 9.96
N VAL A 234 -6.53 -7.66 8.93
CA VAL A 234 -7.57 -7.74 7.89
C VAL A 234 -8.89 -8.28 8.45
N ALA A 235 -8.85 -9.26 9.35
CA ALA A 235 -10.03 -9.78 10.03
C ALA A 235 -10.68 -8.68 10.87
N ARG A 236 -9.91 -7.99 11.72
CA ARG A 236 -10.42 -6.87 12.53
C ARG A 236 -11.05 -5.75 11.70
N ALA A 237 -10.39 -5.32 10.61
CA ALA A 237 -10.95 -4.31 9.72
C ALA A 237 -12.29 -4.74 9.11
N ARG A 238 -12.41 -6.01 8.72
CA ARG A 238 -13.62 -6.59 8.15
C ARG A 238 -14.72 -6.70 9.20
N ASP A 239 -14.40 -7.17 10.40
CA ASP A 239 -15.36 -7.33 11.49
C ASP A 239 -15.93 -5.98 11.90
N ALA A 240 -15.10 -4.93 11.98
CA ALA A 240 -15.56 -3.56 12.21
C ALA A 240 -16.55 -3.08 11.13
N GLN A 241 -16.27 -3.40 9.86
CA GLN A 241 -17.19 -3.09 8.76
C GLN A 241 -18.49 -3.89 8.82
N MET A 242 -18.42 -5.17 9.19
CA MET A 242 -19.59 -6.04 9.34
C MET A 242 -20.49 -5.57 10.47
N VAL A 243 -19.94 -5.28 11.64
CA VAL A 243 -20.68 -4.75 12.79
C VAL A 243 -21.42 -3.46 12.43
N PHE A 244 -20.76 -2.56 11.68
CA PHE A 244 -21.41 -1.36 11.17
C PHE A 244 -22.60 -1.67 10.26
N ILE A 245 -22.41 -2.54 9.27
CA ILE A 245 -23.46 -2.92 8.31
C ILE A 245 -24.64 -3.60 9.01
N GLU A 246 -24.38 -4.49 9.97
CA GLU A 246 -25.43 -5.15 10.75
C GLU A 246 -26.21 -4.15 11.61
N SER A 247 -25.54 -3.19 12.24
CA SER A 247 -26.18 -2.12 13.00
C SER A 247 -27.09 -1.27 12.11
N LEU A 248 -26.60 -0.89 10.93
CA LEU A 248 -27.41 -0.16 9.95
C LEU A 248 -28.62 -0.98 9.49
N ALA A 249 -28.45 -2.27 9.20
CA ALA A 249 -29.54 -3.12 8.72
C ALA A 249 -30.66 -3.27 9.77
N LYS A 250 -30.30 -3.41 11.05
CA LYS A 250 -31.26 -3.50 12.17
C LYS A 250 -32.07 -2.21 12.31
N ASN A 251 -31.40 -1.07 12.26
CA ASN A 251 -32.02 0.22 12.55
C ASN A 251 -32.65 0.90 11.31
N TRP A 252 -32.47 0.31 10.12
CA TRP A 252 -32.99 0.85 8.86
C TRP A 252 -34.53 0.93 8.84
N VAL A 253 -35.19 -0.09 9.38
CA VAL A 253 -36.66 -0.22 9.38
C VAL A 253 -37.32 0.93 10.16
N GLU A 254 -36.64 1.46 11.18
CA GLU A 254 -37.12 2.58 12.01
C GLU A 254 -37.06 3.93 11.28
N CYS A 255 -36.31 4.02 10.19
CA CYS A 255 -36.09 5.25 9.41
C CYS A 255 -36.96 5.38 8.16
N ASP A 256 -37.85 4.41 7.88
CA ASP A 256 -38.64 4.30 6.64
C ASP A 256 -39.65 5.45 6.44
N GLY A 257 -39.82 6.33 7.43
CA GLY A 257 -40.68 7.52 7.38
C GLY A 257 -40.12 8.73 6.61
N GLY A 258 -38.95 8.62 5.96
CA GLY A 258 -38.36 9.70 5.14
C GLY A 258 -37.75 10.88 5.94
N ASN A 259 -37.67 10.77 7.27
CA ASN A 259 -37.03 11.76 8.12
C ASN A 259 -35.50 11.63 8.07
N LYS A 260 -34.86 12.54 7.32
CA LYS A 260 -33.40 12.57 7.13
C LYS A 260 -32.62 12.78 8.42
N GLU A 261 -33.15 13.51 9.40
CA GLU A 261 -32.43 13.76 10.66
C GLU A 261 -32.47 12.53 11.58
N ALA A 262 -33.58 11.80 11.60
CA ALA A 262 -33.67 10.50 12.29
C ALA A 262 -32.69 9.48 11.69
N ALA A 263 -32.62 9.38 10.36
CA ALA A 263 -31.68 8.50 9.68
C ALA A 263 -30.20 8.86 9.96
N LYS A 264 -29.87 10.16 10.08
CA LYS A 264 -28.51 10.57 10.47
C LYS A 264 -28.18 10.18 11.90
N ALA A 265 -29.10 10.41 12.84
CA ALA A 265 -28.89 10.06 14.25
C ALA A 265 -28.65 8.54 14.41
N VAL A 266 -29.41 7.71 13.68
CA VAL A 266 -29.27 6.26 13.66
C VAL A 266 -27.91 5.80 13.11
N VAL A 267 -27.34 6.53 12.15
CA VAL A 267 -26.05 6.16 11.52
C VAL A 267 -24.85 6.68 12.34
N ALA A 268 -25.03 7.76 13.11
CA ALA A 268 -23.92 8.49 13.73
C ALA A 268 -23.10 7.62 14.71
N GLU A 269 -23.73 7.03 15.71
CA GLU A 269 -23.04 6.22 16.72
C GLU A 269 -22.38 4.95 16.11
N PRO A 270 -23.06 4.14 15.28
CA PRO A 270 -22.40 3.00 14.62
C PRO A 270 -21.23 3.42 13.72
N MET A 271 -21.33 4.57 13.05
CA MET A 271 -20.25 5.09 12.21
C MET A 271 -19.06 5.56 13.03
N GLU A 272 -19.28 6.20 14.18
CA GLU A 272 -18.21 6.61 15.10
C GLU A 272 -17.46 5.39 15.64
N ALA A 273 -18.18 4.39 16.15
CA ALA A 273 -17.58 3.13 16.63
C ALA A 273 -16.80 2.40 15.52
N GLN A 274 -17.33 2.35 14.30
CA GLN A 274 -16.61 1.80 13.16
C GLN A 274 -15.32 2.58 12.88
N MET A 275 -15.40 3.91 12.87
CA MET A 275 -14.26 4.75 12.54
C MET A 275 -13.16 4.61 13.59
N ASP A 276 -13.51 4.55 14.88
CA ASP A 276 -12.55 4.36 15.96
C ASP A 276 -11.78 3.02 15.84
N GLU A 277 -12.48 1.92 15.54
CA GLU A 277 -11.81 0.62 15.32
C GLU A 277 -10.96 0.65 14.04
N VAL A 278 -11.44 1.30 12.97
CA VAL A 278 -10.67 1.45 11.73
C VAL A 278 -9.40 2.27 11.96
N VAL A 279 -9.46 3.34 12.77
CA VAL A 279 -8.27 4.10 13.20
C VAL A 279 -7.32 3.19 13.96
N SER A 280 -7.81 2.43 14.94
CA SER A 280 -6.99 1.48 15.73
C SER A 280 -6.25 0.48 14.84
N VAL A 281 -6.95 -0.17 13.90
CA VAL A 281 -6.34 -1.10 12.93
C VAL A 281 -5.30 -0.41 12.04
N PHE A 282 -5.54 0.85 11.66
CA PHE A 282 -4.62 1.64 10.85
C PHE A 282 -3.31 1.92 11.59
N LEU A 283 -3.41 2.32 12.86
CA LEU A 283 -2.25 2.56 13.73
C LEU A 283 -1.42 1.28 13.93
N ASP A 284 -2.08 0.15 14.16
CA ASP A 284 -1.41 -1.15 14.29
C ASP A 284 -0.71 -1.57 12.99
N ALA A 285 -1.34 -1.31 11.84
CA ALA A 285 -0.73 -1.58 10.53
C ALA A 285 0.52 -0.71 10.30
N ASN A 286 0.48 0.58 10.64
CA ASN A 286 1.64 1.46 10.56
C ASN A 286 2.75 1.06 11.52
N ARG A 287 2.41 0.66 12.75
CA ARG A 287 3.36 0.10 13.71
C ARG A 287 4.05 -1.15 13.16
N LEU A 288 3.30 -2.03 12.51
CA LEU A 288 3.85 -3.22 11.86
C LEU A 288 4.83 -2.85 10.74
N ARG A 289 4.47 -1.92 9.85
CA ARG A 289 5.37 -1.43 8.77
C ARG A 289 6.67 -0.86 9.34
N ARG A 290 6.57 0.00 10.36
CA ARG A 290 7.73 0.58 11.05
C ARG A 290 8.63 -0.49 11.66
N SER A 291 8.04 -1.48 12.34
CA SER A 291 8.78 -2.60 12.95
C SER A 291 9.55 -3.38 11.91
N VAL A 292 8.89 -3.80 10.82
CA VAL A 292 9.52 -4.58 9.74
C VAL A 292 10.72 -3.85 9.15
N ILE A 293 10.56 -2.56 8.80
CA ILE A 293 11.66 -1.76 8.25
C ILE A 293 12.82 -1.67 9.26
N SER A 294 12.54 -1.36 10.52
CA SER A 294 13.56 -1.25 11.56
C SER A 294 14.26 -2.58 11.86
N GLU A 295 13.55 -3.70 11.83
CA GLU A 295 14.13 -5.02 12.07
C GLU A 295 15.00 -5.50 10.90
N ILE A 296 14.61 -5.18 9.65
CA ILE A 296 15.46 -5.43 8.48
C ILE A 296 16.76 -4.63 8.58
N ILE A 297 16.65 -3.32 8.79
CA ILE A 297 17.82 -2.41 8.86
C ILE A 297 18.72 -2.79 10.03
N GLY A 298 18.15 -3.13 11.19
CA GLY A 298 18.90 -3.50 12.38
C GLY A 298 19.63 -4.85 12.27
N ALA A 299 19.23 -5.72 11.34
CA ALA A 299 19.91 -7.00 11.09
C ALA A 299 20.87 -6.96 9.89
N ALA A 300 20.73 -5.95 9.03
CA ALA A 300 21.57 -5.72 7.87
C ALA A 300 22.89 -5.03 8.25
N ASN A 301 23.95 -5.25 7.46
CA ASN A 301 25.11 -4.37 7.51
C ASN A 301 24.80 -3.02 6.81
N VAL A 302 25.68 -2.02 6.97
CA VAL A 302 25.44 -0.67 6.44
C VAL A 302 25.23 -0.65 4.92
N TYR A 303 25.97 -1.47 4.15
CA TYR A 303 25.82 -1.55 2.70
C TYR A 303 24.50 -2.22 2.29
N GLN A 304 24.12 -3.30 2.96
CA GLN A 304 22.83 -3.97 2.77
C GLN A 304 21.67 -3.04 3.10
N ALA A 305 21.75 -2.34 4.24
CA ALA A 305 20.74 -1.37 4.64
C ALA A 305 20.62 -0.23 3.61
N ALA A 306 21.75 0.27 3.09
CA ALA A 306 21.77 1.29 2.05
C ALA A 306 21.08 0.80 0.76
N LEU A 307 21.44 -0.38 0.25
CA LEU A 307 20.81 -0.95 -0.96
C LEU A 307 19.32 -1.22 -0.77
N PHE A 308 18.93 -1.76 0.39
CA PHE A 308 17.53 -1.99 0.71
C PHE A 308 16.73 -0.69 0.72
N LEU A 309 17.24 0.35 1.39
CA LEU A 309 16.60 1.66 1.45
C LEU A 309 16.61 2.39 0.11
N GLU A 310 17.67 2.24 -0.70
CA GLU A 310 17.71 2.72 -2.08
C GLU A 310 16.58 2.08 -2.89
N GLY A 311 16.50 0.74 -2.90
CA GLY A 311 15.48 -0.01 -3.62
C GLY A 311 14.06 0.35 -3.17
N LEU A 312 13.83 0.49 -1.87
CA LEU A 312 12.53 0.89 -1.33
C LEU A 312 12.15 2.30 -1.77
N SER A 313 13.12 3.22 -1.77
CA SER A 313 12.94 4.59 -2.21
C SER A 313 12.67 4.67 -3.71
N GLN A 314 13.42 3.90 -4.51
CA GLN A 314 13.23 3.79 -5.96
C GLN A 314 11.86 3.23 -6.32
N PHE A 315 11.43 2.16 -5.64
CA PHE A 315 10.10 1.58 -5.81
C PHE A 315 9.00 2.63 -5.58
N LEU A 316 9.15 3.44 -4.52
CA LEU A 316 8.26 4.54 -4.21
C LEU A 316 8.26 5.65 -5.25
N VAL A 317 9.45 6.09 -5.65
CA VAL A 317 9.63 7.15 -6.65
C VAL A 317 9.08 6.72 -8.00
N GLY A 318 9.25 5.44 -8.38
CA GLY A 318 8.76 4.85 -9.61
C GLY A 318 7.25 4.99 -9.80
N PHE A 319 6.47 5.06 -8.72
CA PHE A 319 5.03 5.34 -8.82
C PHE A 319 4.71 6.73 -9.40
N LYS A 320 5.64 7.69 -9.35
CA LYS A 320 5.48 9.03 -9.92
C LYS A 320 6.08 9.15 -11.32
N ASP A 321 6.61 8.07 -11.89
CA ASP A 321 7.14 8.09 -13.24
C ASP A 321 6.05 8.49 -14.25
N SER A 322 6.33 9.54 -15.02
CA SER A 322 5.32 10.16 -15.89
C SER A 322 4.98 9.30 -17.10
N GLU A 323 5.94 8.50 -17.58
CA GLU A 323 5.76 7.59 -18.71
C GLU A 323 4.88 6.42 -18.28
N LEU A 324 5.25 5.73 -17.20
CA LEU A 324 4.50 4.62 -16.61
C LEU A 324 3.07 5.04 -16.24
N LEU A 325 2.90 6.22 -15.66
CA LEU A 325 1.56 6.76 -15.38
C LEU A 325 0.76 7.03 -16.65
N GLY A 326 1.42 7.54 -17.70
CA GLY A 326 0.83 7.74 -19.02
C GLY A 326 0.36 6.43 -19.65
N GLU A 327 1.18 5.39 -19.59
CA GLU A 327 0.86 4.06 -20.08
C GLU A 327 -0.30 3.43 -19.30
N PHE A 328 -0.23 3.46 -17.97
CA PHE A 328 -1.28 2.92 -17.10
C PHE A 328 -2.64 3.58 -17.37
N GLN A 329 -2.68 4.90 -17.57
CA GLN A 329 -3.91 5.62 -17.89
C GLN A 329 -4.44 5.32 -19.30
N ARG A 330 -3.55 4.98 -20.24
CA ARG A 330 -3.91 4.56 -21.60
C ARG A 330 -4.34 3.10 -21.67
N CYS A 331 -3.99 2.29 -20.66
CA CYS A 331 -4.37 0.89 -20.55
C CYS A 331 -5.91 0.78 -20.44
N LYS A 332 -6.56 0.47 -21.56
CA LYS A 332 -8.02 0.34 -21.69
C LYS A 332 -8.51 -1.08 -21.44
N THR A 333 -7.65 -1.99 -20.97
CA THR A 333 -7.96 -3.41 -20.87
C THR A 333 -9.19 -3.60 -19.99
N PRO A 334 -10.35 -3.98 -20.58
CA PRO A 334 -11.48 -4.40 -19.77
C PRO A 334 -11.06 -5.68 -19.08
N LEU A 335 -11.32 -5.83 -17.78
CA LEU A 335 -11.21 -7.12 -17.11
C LEU A 335 -12.01 -8.15 -17.93
N SER A 336 -11.30 -9.00 -18.66
CA SER A 336 -11.92 -9.98 -19.55
C SER A 336 -12.69 -10.99 -18.70
N ARG A 337 -13.80 -11.52 -19.23
CA ARG A 337 -14.66 -12.48 -18.51
C ARG A 337 -13.92 -13.74 -18.04
N GLN A 338 -12.78 -14.07 -18.64
CA GLN A 338 -11.96 -15.24 -18.29
C GLN A 338 -11.27 -15.12 -16.92
N THR A 339 -11.04 -13.92 -16.40
CA THR A 339 -10.41 -13.73 -15.08
C THR A 339 -11.40 -13.88 -13.91
N ARG A 340 -12.70 -14.05 -14.17
CA ARG A 340 -13.72 -14.22 -13.12
C ARG A 340 -13.88 -15.67 -12.61
N LEU A 341 -13.23 -16.64 -13.24
CA LEU A 341 -13.32 -18.05 -12.86
C LEU A 341 -12.07 -18.55 -12.11
N ALA A 342 -11.13 -17.65 -11.81
CA ALA A 342 -9.87 -17.97 -11.14
C ALA A 342 -9.55 -17.00 -9.99
N ILE A 343 -10.57 -16.53 -9.26
CA ILE A 343 -10.43 -15.90 -7.94
C ILE A 343 -11.50 -16.48 -7.03
#